data_AF-A0A962ASN6-F1
#
_entry.id   AF-A0A962ASN6-F1
#
_cell.length_a   1.000
_cell.length_b   1.000
_cell.length_c   1.000
_cell.angle_alpha   90.00
_cell.angle_beta   90.00
_cell.angle_gamma   90.00
#
_symmetry.space_group_name_H-M   'P 1'
#
loop_
_entity.id
_entity.type
_entity.pdbx_description
1 polymer ?
#
loop_
_entity_poly.entity_id
_entity_poly.type
_entity_poly.pdbx_seq_one_letter_code
_entity_poly.pdbx_strand_id
1 'polypeptide(L)'
;LVYPVPVDGGLGVHLTLDMGGAARFGPDVQWIDGLDHTVDPHRANAFYAEIRRYWPALAEDALQPAYAGIRPKISGPGEPAADFMIEGPRDHGIAGLVNLFGIESPGLTASLAIADHVAALAQG
;
A
#
# COMPACT_ATOMS: atom_id res chain seq x y z
N LEU A 1 3.68 16.97 3.84
CA LEU A 1 3.04 15.85 3.12
C LEU A 1 1.95 16.42 2.23
N VAL A 2 1.76 15.89 1.03
CA VAL A 2 0.66 16.28 0.14
C VAL A 2 -0.09 15.01 -0.24
N TYR A 3 -1.39 14.93 0.10
CA TYR A 3 -2.30 13.84 -0.28
C TYR A 3 -3.37 14.39 -1.21
N PRO A 4 -3.31 14.10 -2.52
CA PRO A 4 -4.38 14.49 -3.44
C PRO A 4 -5.67 13.71 -3.13
N VAL A 5 -6.77 14.14 -3.76
CA VAL A 5 -8.07 13.46 -3.64
C VAL A 5 -7.90 12.00 -4.13
N PRO A 6 -8.47 11.00 -3.41
CA PRO A 6 -8.35 9.60 -3.81
C PRO A 6 -8.86 9.32 -5.22
N VAL A 7 -8.27 8.31 -5.86
CA VAL A 7 -8.70 7.74 -7.15
C VAL A 7 -9.07 6.26 -6.96
N ASP A 8 -9.77 5.65 -7.92
CA ASP A 8 -10.10 4.22 -7.81
C ASP A 8 -8.82 3.38 -7.62
N GLY A 9 -8.80 2.59 -6.54
CA GLY A 9 -7.68 1.72 -6.18
C GLY A 9 -6.54 2.37 -5.38
N GLY A 10 -6.59 3.67 -5.05
CA GLY A 10 -5.54 4.31 -4.23
C GLY A 10 -5.72 5.79 -3.91
N LEU A 11 -4.74 6.39 -3.24
CA LEU A 11 -4.78 7.80 -2.81
C LEU A 11 -4.25 8.79 -3.87
N GLY A 12 -3.95 8.32 -5.08
CA GLY A 12 -3.15 9.08 -6.06
C GLY A 12 -1.68 9.18 -5.64
N VAL A 13 -0.85 9.78 -6.52
CA VAL A 13 0.57 9.99 -6.26
C VAL A 13 0.73 11.06 -5.16
N HIS A 14 1.08 10.66 -3.94
CA HIS A 14 1.29 11.57 -2.82
C HIS A 14 2.78 11.85 -2.58
N LEU A 15 3.07 12.94 -1.87
CA LEU A 15 4.43 13.28 -1.44
C LEU A 15 4.64 12.90 0.03
N THR A 16 5.59 11.99 0.26
CA THR A 16 6.14 11.65 1.58
C THR A 16 7.57 12.16 1.74
N LEU A 17 7.99 12.31 3.00
CA LEU A 17 9.37 12.58 3.37
C LEU A 17 9.87 11.39 4.18
N ASP A 18 11.06 10.90 3.87
CA ASP A 18 11.73 9.96 4.76
C ASP A 18 12.36 10.68 5.97
N MET A 19 12.93 9.90 6.89
CA MET A 19 13.56 10.43 8.10
C MET A 19 14.80 11.30 7.81
N GLY A 20 15.39 11.20 6.62
CA GLY A 20 16.48 12.04 6.16
C GLY A 20 16.02 13.32 5.47
N GLY A 21 14.70 13.52 5.32
CA GLY A 21 14.11 14.66 4.64
C GLY A 21 14.06 14.53 3.11
N ALA A 22 14.39 13.37 2.54
CA ALA A 22 14.28 13.18 1.10
C ALA A 22 12.81 12.97 0.70
N ALA A 23 12.38 13.67 -0.34
CA ALA A 23 11.03 13.57 -0.88
C ALA A 23 10.85 12.32 -1.73
N ARG A 24 9.71 11.66 -1.58
CA ARG A 24 9.30 10.52 -2.39
C ARG A 24 7.88 10.72 -2.89
N PHE A 25 7.67 10.35 -4.14
CA PHE A 25 6.37 10.38 -4.79
C PHE A 25 5.86 8.97 -4.96
N GLY A 26 4.54 8.81 -4.83
CA GLY A 26 3.85 7.54 -5.09
C GLY A 26 2.90 7.19 -3.96
N PRO A 27 2.63 5.90 -3.77
CA PRO A 27 2.75 4.87 -4.81
C PRO A 27 1.71 5.10 -5.91
N ASP A 28 1.98 4.63 -7.12
CA ASP A 28 0.94 4.35 -8.09
C ASP A 28 0.32 2.95 -7.83
N VAL A 29 -0.52 2.49 -8.76
CA VAL A 29 -1.20 1.20 -8.66
C VAL A 29 -0.97 0.42 -9.94
N GLN A 30 -0.55 -0.83 -9.79
CA GLN A 30 -0.44 -1.82 -10.86
C GLN A 30 -0.85 -3.18 -10.30
N TRP A 31 -1.72 -3.87 -11.02
CA TRP A 31 -1.97 -5.30 -10.81
C TRP A 31 -0.91 -6.11 -11.57
N ILE A 32 -0.33 -7.10 -10.91
CA ILE A 32 0.76 -7.93 -11.43
C ILE A 32 0.48 -9.39 -11.14
N ASP A 33 1.00 -10.26 -11.99
CA ASP A 33 1.04 -11.70 -11.75
C ASP A 33 2.42 -12.05 -11.14
N GLY A 34 2.44 -12.48 -9.89
CA GLY A 34 3.67 -12.86 -9.19
C GLY A 34 4.37 -11.73 -8.43
N LEU A 35 5.54 -12.05 -7.86
CA LEU A 35 6.28 -11.18 -6.93
C LEU A 35 7.41 -10.41 -7.62
N ASP A 36 7.09 -9.62 -8.65
CA ASP A 36 8.06 -8.77 -9.33
C ASP A 36 8.16 -7.39 -8.67
N HIS A 37 9.36 -7.03 -8.23
CA HIS A 37 9.67 -5.75 -7.59
C HIS A 37 10.52 -4.84 -8.48
N THR A 38 10.67 -5.19 -9.76
CA THR A 38 11.41 -4.39 -10.74
C THR A 38 10.77 -3.01 -10.88
N VAL A 39 11.58 -1.96 -10.73
CA VAL A 39 11.12 -0.58 -10.92
C VAL A 39 11.30 -0.21 -12.38
N ASP A 40 10.18 -0.11 -13.12
CA ASP A 40 10.17 0.40 -14.49
C ASP A 40 10.28 1.94 -14.50
N PRO A 41 11.40 2.52 -14.98
CA PRO A 41 11.58 3.98 -15.03
C PRO A 41 10.53 4.69 -15.91
N HIS A 42 9.93 4.00 -16.89
CA HIS A 42 8.94 4.60 -17.77
C HIS A 42 7.62 4.96 -17.06
N ARG A 43 7.35 4.37 -15.90
CA ARG A 43 6.18 4.72 -15.07
C ARG A 43 6.24 6.14 -14.50
N ALA A 44 7.43 6.75 -14.44
CA ALA A 44 7.60 8.13 -13.99
C ALA A 44 6.82 9.15 -14.84
N ASN A 45 6.51 8.84 -16.11
CA ASN A 45 5.72 9.71 -16.98
C ASN A 45 4.34 10.03 -16.41
N ALA A 46 3.67 9.03 -15.81
CA ALA A 46 2.37 9.24 -15.15
C ALA A 46 2.50 10.11 -13.88
N PHE A 47 3.64 10.01 -13.19
CA PHE A 47 3.91 10.78 -11.99
C PHE A 47 4.08 12.27 -12.30
N TYR A 48 4.80 12.64 -13.38
CA TYR A 48 4.93 14.05 -13.76
C TYR A 48 3.57 14.72 -13.96
N ALA A 49 2.66 14.06 -14.67
CA ALA A 49 1.31 14.58 -14.93
C ALA A 49 0.54 14.83 -13.63
N GLU A 50 0.55 13.86 -12.70
CA GLU A 50 -0.14 13.97 -11.42
C GLU A 50 0.52 15.00 -10.48
N ILE A 51 1.85 14.97 -10.33
CA ILE A 51 2.58 15.86 -9.43
C ILE A 51 2.42 17.32 -9.87
N ARG A 52 2.44 17.60 -11.18
CA ARG A 52 2.28 18.97 -11.70
C ARG A 52 0.92 19.60 -11.42
N ARG A 53 -0.08 18.80 -11.01
CA ARG A 53 -1.37 19.34 -10.54
C ARG A 53 -1.22 20.16 -9.26
N TYR A 54 -0.26 19.82 -8.41
CA TYR A 54 0.00 20.53 -7.14
C TYR A 54 1.41 21.14 -7.05
N TRP A 55 2.34 20.76 -7.93
CA TRP A 55 3.65 21.38 -8.08
C TRP A 55 3.99 21.63 -9.56
N PRO A 56 3.37 22.65 -10.20
CA PRO A 56 3.51 22.89 -11.64
C PRO A 56 4.95 23.15 -12.11
N ALA A 57 5.79 23.65 -11.21
CA ALA A 57 7.19 23.98 -11.47
C ALA A 57 8.16 22.78 -11.34
N LEU A 58 7.65 21.55 -11.16
CA LEU A 58 8.48 20.35 -11.17
C LEU A 58 9.26 20.26 -12.49
N ALA A 59 10.58 20.37 -12.40
CA ALA A 59 11.48 20.28 -13.53
C ALA A 59 11.34 18.92 -14.24
N GLU A 60 11.55 18.92 -15.56
CA GLU A 60 11.77 17.67 -16.30
C GLU A 60 12.97 16.92 -15.70
N ASP A 61 12.93 15.58 -15.80
CA ASP A 61 13.98 14.66 -15.34
C ASP A 61 14.38 14.78 -13.84
N ALA A 62 13.56 15.44 -13.02
CA ALA A 62 13.76 15.57 -11.58
C ALA A 62 13.44 14.28 -10.78
N LEU A 63 12.66 13.38 -11.35
CA LEU A 63 12.30 12.11 -10.72
C LEU A 63 13.37 11.05 -11.00
N GLN A 64 13.81 10.37 -9.93
CA GLN A 64 14.71 9.23 -10.01
C GLN A 64 13.97 7.96 -9.57
N PRO A 65 14.19 6.81 -10.24
CA PRO A 65 13.66 5.53 -9.79
C PRO A 65 14.05 5.24 -8.33
N ALA A 66 13.08 4.79 -7.53
CA ALA A 66 13.28 4.48 -6.12
C ALA A 66 13.07 2.98 -5.87
N TYR A 67 11.88 2.59 -5.42
CA TYR A 67 11.54 1.20 -5.09
C TYR A 67 10.08 0.90 -5.43
N ALA A 68 9.76 -0.39 -5.48
CA ALA A 68 8.41 -0.90 -5.59
C ALA A 68 8.02 -1.67 -4.32
N GLY A 69 6.72 -1.78 -4.05
CA GLY A 69 6.17 -2.63 -3.00
C GLY A 69 4.87 -3.27 -3.47
N ILE A 70 4.60 -4.50 -3.03
CA ILE A 70 3.42 -5.27 -3.41
C ILE A 70 2.45 -5.31 -2.23
N ARG A 71 1.17 -5.00 -2.50
CA ARG A 71 0.11 -5.06 -1.48
C ARG A 71 -0.50 -6.46 -1.44
N PRO A 72 -0.70 -7.08 -0.26
CA PRO A 72 -1.34 -8.39 -0.15
C PRO A 72 -2.86 -8.26 -0.29
N LYS A 73 -3.37 -8.11 -1.51
CA LYS A 73 -4.81 -7.94 -1.79
C LYS A 73 -5.59 -9.26 -1.64
N ILE A 74 -6.83 -9.18 -1.14
CA ILE A 74 -7.80 -10.30 -1.11
C ILE A 74 -9.11 -9.99 -1.85
N SER A 75 -9.16 -8.86 -2.56
CA SER A 75 -10.18 -8.55 -3.58
C SER A 75 -9.49 -8.23 -4.90
N GLY A 76 -10.20 -8.43 -6.01
CA GLY A 76 -9.67 -8.31 -7.37
C GLY A 76 -9.71 -6.88 -7.96
N PRO A 77 -9.14 -6.70 -9.17
CA PRO A 77 -9.26 -5.44 -9.91
C PRO A 77 -10.73 -5.07 -10.15
N GLY A 78 -11.11 -3.85 -9.77
CA GLY A 78 -12.48 -3.33 -9.94
C GLY A 78 -13.46 -3.78 -8.84
N GLU A 79 -13.05 -4.63 -7.92
CA GLU A 79 -13.84 -4.97 -6.74
C GLU A 79 -13.61 -3.95 -5.62
N PRO A 80 -14.59 -3.79 -4.69
CA PRO A 80 -14.36 -3.02 -3.48
C PRO A 80 -13.12 -3.51 -2.74
N ALA A 81 -12.35 -2.58 -2.15
CA ALA A 81 -11.25 -2.97 -1.27
C ALA A 81 -11.81 -3.77 -0.10
N ALA A 82 -11.32 -5.00 0.08
CA ALA A 82 -11.65 -5.82 1.23
C ALA A 82 -11.03 -5.23 2.51
N ASP A 83 -11.67 -5.50 3.65
CA ASP A 83 -11.09 -5.21 4.97
C ASP A 83 -9.97 -6.21 5.30
N PHE A 84 -9.23 -5.96 6.38
CA PHE A 84 -8.30 -6.94 6.93
C PHE A 84 -9.07 -8.21 7.34
N MET A 85 -8.56 -9.37 6.92
CA MET A 85 -9.13 -10.66 7.28
C MET A 85 -8.23 -11.32 8.32
N ILE A 86 -8.70 -11.33 9.58
CA ILE A 86 -8.03 -12.00 10.69
C ILE A 86 -8.96 -13.11 11.17
N GLU A 87 -8.58 -14.36 10.92
CA GLU A 87 -9.40 -15.53 11.23
C GLU A 87 -8.70 -16.36 12.31
N GLY A 88 -9.43 -16.71 13.37
CA GLY A 88 -8.94 -17.60 14.42
C GLY A 88 -9.59 -18.98 14.40
N PRO A 89 -9.27 -19.85 15.39
CA PRO A 89 -9.80 -21.21 15.46
C PRO A 89 -11.33 -21.31 15.45
N ARG A 90 -12.04 -20.27 15.89
CA ARG A 90 -13.51 -20.24 15.88
C ARG A 90 -14.09 -20.00 14.48
N ASP A 91 -13.32 -19.40 13.58
CA ASP A 91 -13.74 -19.08 12.22
C ASP A 91 -13.48 -20.28 11.28
N HIS A 92 -12.29 -20.88 11.38
CA HIS A 92 -11.86 -21.96 10.46
C HIS A 92 -11.77 -23.36 11.11
N GLY A 93 -11.92 -23.50 12.43
CA GLY A 93 -11.96 -24.80 13.12
C GLY A 93 -10.61 -25.48 13.38
N ILE A 94 -9.48 -24.78 13.18
CA ILE A 94 -8.12 -25.34 13.34
C ILE A 94 -7.49 -24.79 14.61
N ALA A 95 -7.28 -25.65 15.61
CA ALA A 95 -6.69 -25.24 16.88
C ALA A 95 -5.24 -24.73 16.69
N GLY A 96 -4.91 -23.60 17.30
CA GLY A 96 -3.56 -23.03 17.29
C GLY A 96 -3.16 -22.31 15.99
N LEU A 97 -4.08 -22.14 15.03
CA LEU A 97 -3.84 -21.36 13.81
C LEU A 97 -4.62 -20.03 13.89
N VAL A 98 -3.97 -18.95 13.48
CA VAL A 98 -4.61 -17.65 13.19
C VAL A 98 -4.10 -17.19 11.82
N ASN A 99 -5.01 -16.93 10.88
CA ASN A 99 -4.67 -16.41 9.57
C ASN A 99 -4.76 -14.88 9.55
N LEU A 100 -3.81 -14.24 8.87
CA LEU A 100 -3.85 -12.81 8.57
C LEU A 100 -3.74 -12.63 7.06
N PHE A 101 -4.83 -12.22 6.43
CA PHE A 101 -4.87 -11.93 5.00
C PHE A 101 -5.30 -10.49 4.77
N GLY A 102 -4.94 -9.92 3.61
CA GLY A 102 -5.40 -8.58 3.27
C GLY A 102 -4.71 -7.45 4.05
N ILE A 103 -3.63 -7.71 4.82
CA ILE A 103 -2.97 -6.71 5.67
C ILE A 103 -2.15 -5.73 4.82
N GLU A 104 -2.83 -4.92 4.02
CA GLU A 104 -2.28 -3.80 3.26
C GLU A 104 -2.27 -2.51 4.10
N SER A 105 -2.19 -1.33 3.48
CA SER A 105 -2.30 -0.06 4.22
C SER A 105 -3.68 0.07 4.90
N PRO A 106 -3.76 0.48 6.18
CA PRO A 106 -2.71 1.02 7.04
C PRO A 106 -2.08 0.01 8.03
N GLY A 107 -1.71 -1.18 7.56
CA GLY A 107 -1.27 -2.31 8.39
C GLY A 107 -0.05 -2.04 9.27
N LEU A 108 0.90 -1.22 8.83
CA LEU A 108 2.02 -0.79 9.67
C LEU A 108 1.54 0.04 10.86
N THR A 109 0.67 1.04 10.60
CA THR A 109 0.09 1.89 11.64
C THR A 109 -0.78 1.08 12.61
N ALA A 110 -1.49 0.07 12.11
CA ALA A 110 -2.37 -0.80 12.91
C ALA A 110 -1.65 -1.99 13.56
N SER A 111 -0.34 -2.16 13.34
CA SER A 111 0.40 -3.38 13.69
C SER A 111 0.28 -3.80 15.16
N LEU A 112 0.34 -2.86 16.10
CA LEU A 112 0.19 -3.16 17.53
C LEU A 112 -1.24 -3.63 17.87
N ALA A 113 -2.26 -2.97 17.32
CA ALA A 113 -3.65 -3.35 17.53
C ALA A 113 -3.97 -4.72 16.89
N ILE A 114 -3.38 -5.00 15.72
CA ILE A 114 -3.46 -6.33 15.08
C ILE A 114 -2.84 -7.39 15.99
N ALA A 115 -1.66 -7.12 16.58
CA ALA A 115 -1.01 -8.05 17.48
C ALA A 115 -1.85 -8.34 18.73
N ASP A 116 -2.44 -7.32 19.35
CA ASP A 116 -3.34 -7.48 20.51
C ASP A 116 -4.56 -8.33 20.15
N HIS A 117 -5.15 -8.11 18.97
CA HIS A 117 -6.28 -8.90 18.49
C HIS A 117 -5.91 -10.37 18.26
N VAL A 118 -4.78 -10.62 17.60
CA VAL A 118 -4.26 -11.99 17.39
C VAL A 118 -3.96 -12.69 18.71
N ALA A 119 -3.37 -11.99 19.68
CA ALA A 119 -3.09 -12.55 21.00
C ALA A 119 -4.38 -12.97 21.74
N ALA A 120 -5.44 -12.17 21.63
CA ALA A 120 -6.74 -12.50 22.21
C ALA A 120 -7.38 -13.74 21.55
N LEU A 121 -7.25 -13.89 20.23
CA LEU A 121 -7.73 -15.06 19.49
C LEU A 121 -6.95 -16.34 19.84
N ALA A 122 -5.65 -16.23 20.12
CA ALA A 122 -4.80 -17.37 20.45
C ALA A 122 -4.97 -17.89 21.89
N GLN A 123 -5.53 -17.08 22.79
CA GLN A 123 -5.77 -17.44 24.20
C GLN A 123 -7.13 -18.10 24.45
N GLY A 124 -8.03 -18.08 23.46
CA GLY A 124 -9.44 -18.49 23.59
C GLY A 124 -9.85 -19.63 22.68
#